data_AF-A0A1G6LIH2-F1
#
_entry.id   AF-A0A1G6LIH2-F1
#
_cell.length_a   1.000
_cell.length_b   1.000
_cell.length_c   1.000
_cell.angle_alpha   90.00
_cell.angle_beta   90.00
_cell.angle_gamma   90.00
#
_symmetry.space_group_name_H-M   'P 1'
#
loop_
_entity.id
_entity.type
_entity.pdbx_description
1 polymer ?
#
loop_
_entity_poly.entity_id
_entity_poly.type
_entity_poly.pdbx_seq_one_letter_code
_entity_poly.pdbx_strand_id
1 'polypeptide(L)'
;MTFYTLIIVNIITFFVYGLDKLKAVNYWWRIPEWVLLGLAAAGGSVGAYLGMMVFRHKTLKPLFRFGVPVILLVHAGVAVYVWK
;
A
#
# COMPACT_ATOMS: atom_id res chain seq x y z
N MET A 1 15.08 -15.43 6.50
CA MET A 1 15.29 -14.66 5.25
C MET A 1 14.01 -13.94 4.80
N THR A 2 12.86 -14.60 4.79
CA THR A 2 11.57 -14.08 4.23
C THR A 2 10.94 -12.89 4.98
N PHE A 3 11.15 -12.76 6.29
CA PHE A 3 10.58 -11.64 7.05
C PHE A 3 11.23 -10.28 6.72
N TYR A 4 12.54 -10.26 6.42
CA TYR A 4 13.26 -9.02 6.11
C TYR A 4 12.81 -8.41 4.78
N THR A 5 12.55 -9.24 3.77
CA THR A 5 12.09 -8.76 2.46
C THR A 5 10.69 -8.16 2.53
N LEU A 6 9.79 -8.73 3.33
CA LEU A 6 8.45 -8.19 3.56
C LEU A 6 8.48 -6.82 4.24
N ILE A 7 9.37 -6.63 5.23
CA ILE A 7 9.53 -5.33 5.91
C ILE A 7 10.00 -4.26 4.91
N ILE A 8 10.99 -4.58 4.08
CA ILE A 8 11.53 -3.64 3.08
C ILE A 8 10.45 -3.24 2.06
N VAL A 9 9.68 -4.18 1.54
CA VAL A 9 8.61 -3.90 0.56
C VAL A 9 7.52 -3.01 1.17
N ASN A 10 7.17 -3.23 2.45
CA ASN A 10 6.21 -2.38 3.14
C ASN A 10 6.73 -0.96 3.38
N ILE A 11 8.01 -0.81 3.74
CA ILE A 11 8.65 0.51 3.88
C ILE A 11 8.65 1.26 2.54
N ILE A 12 9.09 0.60 1.46
CA ILE A 12 9.09 1.20 0.11
C ILE A 12 7.68 1.64 -0.26
N THR A 13 6.68 0.78 -0.06
CA THR A 13 5.29 1.10 -0.41
C THR A 13 4.76 2.28 0.40
N PHE A 14 5.11 2.37 1.69
CA PHE A 14 4.76 3.53 2.52
C PHE A 14 5.33 4.84 1.97
N PHE A 15 6.62 4.85 1.60
CA PHE A 15 7.26 6.02 0.99
C PHE A 15 6.64 6.39 -0.36
N VAL A 16 6.27 5.41 -1.19
CA VAL A 16 5.60 5.68 -2.47
C VAL A 16 4.26 6.39 -2.26
N TYR A 17 3.47 6.00 -1.25
CA TYR A 17 2.23 6.70 -0.91
C TYR A 17 2.49 8.13 -0.40
N GLY A 18 3.57 8.33 0.36
CA GLY A 18 4.01 9.66 0.78
C GLY A 18 4.45 10.54 -0.39
N LEU A 19 5.21 9.97 -1.35
CA LEU A 19 5.62 10.65 -2.57
C LEU A 19 4.43 11.00 -3.45
N ASP A 20 3.40 10.15 -3.54
CA ASP A 20 2.16 10.48 -4.26
C ASP A 20 1.48 11.72 -3.64
N LYS A 21 1.41 11.79 -2.30
CA LYS A 21 0.90 12.99 -1.62
C LYS A 21 1.76 14.22 -1.90
N LEU A 22 3.09 14.09 -1.83
CA LEU A 22 4.01 15.19 -2.11
C LEU A 22 3.83 15.71 -3.55
N LYS A 23 3.74 14.79 -4.52
CA LYS A 23 3.46 15.12 -5.92
C LYS A 23 2.10 15.79 -6.10
N ALA A 24 1.08 15.37 -5.35
CA ALA A 24 -0.23 16.00 -5.37
C ALA A 24 -0.21 17.44 -4.82
N VAL A 25 0.65 17.72 -3.82
CA VAL A 25 0.84 19.07 -3.26
C VAL A 25 1.67 19.95 -4.20
N ASN A 26 2.72 19.41 -4.82
CA ASN A 26 3.61 20.14 -5.71
C ASN A 26 3.09 20.29 -7.16
N TYR A 27 1.84 19.89 -7.43
CA TYR A 27 1.24 19.86 -8.79
C TYR A 27 2.08 19.10 -9.83
N TRP A 28 2.83 18.09 -9.39
CA TRP A 28 3.60 17.23 -10.28
C TRP A 28 2.75 16.10 -10.85
N TRP A 29 3.30 15.38 -11.83
CA TRP A 29 2.68 14.19 -12.40
C TRP A 29 2.38 13.15 -11.32
N ARG A 30 1.09 12.88 -11.10
CA ARG A 30 0.59 11.97 -10.06
C ARG A 30 0.91 10.53 -10.41
N ILE A 31 1.11 9.68 -9.39
CA ILE A 31 1.36 8.26 -9.62
C ILE A 31 0.03 7.61 -10.01
N PRO A 32 0.00 6.83 -11.10
CA PRO A 32 -1.22 6.17 -11.50
C PRO A 32 -1.71 5.18 -10.45
N GLU A 33 -3.03 5.10 -10.32
CA GLU A 33 -3.71 4.40 -9.23
C GLU A 33 -3.43 2.89 -9.24
N TRP A 34 -3.27 2.32 -10.44
CA TRP A 34 -2.95 0.91 -10.63
C TRP A 34 -1.54 0.55 -10.13
N VAL A 35 -0.58 1.48 -10.13
CA VAL A 35 0.78 1.22 -9.57
C VAL A 35 0.72 1.15 -8.05
N LEU A 36 -0.02 2.06 -7.41
CA LEU A 36 -0.21 2.08 -5.97
C LEU A 36 -0.94 0.82 -5.46
N LEU A 37 -1.93 0.36 -6.21
CA LEU A 37 -2.63 -0.90 -5.93
C LEU A 37 -1.76 -2.12 -6.25
N GLY A 38 -0.98 -2.09 -7.32
CA GLY A 38 -0.03 -3.14 -7.67
C GLY A 38 1.05 -3.34 -6.61
N LEU A 39 1.61 -2.26 -6.05
CA LEU A 39 2.55 -2.32 -4.92
C LEU A 39 1.91 -2.92 -3.66
N ALA A 40 0.66 -2.55 -3.37
CA ALA A 40 -0.09 -3.16 -2.28
C ALA A 40 -0.29 -4.67 -2.51
N ALA A 41 -0.61 -5.07 -3.74
CA ALA A 41 -0.81 -6.46 -4.15
C ALA A 41 0.49 -7.28 -4.23
N ALA A 42 1.64 -6.64 -4.45
CA ALA A 42 2.94 -7.30 -4.52
C ALA A 42 3.54 -7.65 -3.13
N GLY A 43 2.84 -7.31 -2.04
CA GLY A 43 3.29 -7.57 -0.66
C GLY A 43 3.50 -6.32 0.19
N GLY A 44 3.22 -5.14 -0.36
CA GLY A 44 3.27 -3.85 0.34
C GLY A 44 1.96 -3.43 1.01
N SER A 45 1.00 -4.34 1.17
CA SER A 45 -0.37 -4.03 1.62
C SER A 45 -0.41 -3.32 2.98
N VAL A 46 0.44 -3.70 3.93
CA VAL A 46 0.53 -3.07 5.26
C VAL A 46 1.08 -1.65 5.15
N GLY A 47 2.14 -1.45 4.37
CA GLY A 47 2.75 -0.15 4.11
C GLY A 47 1.84 0.78 3.31
N ALA A 48 1.08 0.25 2.36
CA ALA A 48 0.05 0.96 1.62
C ALA A 48 -1.07 1.43 2.56
N TYR A 49 -1.58 0.55 3.42
CA TYR A 49 -2.63 0.87 4.38
C TYR A 49 -2.18 1.92 5.40
N LEU A 50 -0.99 1.76 5.97
CA LEU A 50 -0.38 2.74 6.85
C LEU A 50 -0.15 4.07 6.14
N GLY A 51 0.35 4.05 4.90
CA GLY A 51 0.56 5.23 4.08
C GLY A 51 -0.74 5.99 3.86
N MET A 52 -1.82 5.32 3.48
CA MET A 52 -3.13 5.95 3.34
C MET A 52 -3.62 6.59 4.64
N MET A 53 -3.46 5.92 5.79
CA MET A 53 -3.91 6.44 7.09
C MET A 53 -3.06 7.64 7.54
N VAL A 54 -1.73 7.55 7.48
CA VAL A 54 -0.81 8.60 7.93
C VAL A 54 -0.91 9.82 7.02
N PHE A 55 -0.88 9.62 5.71
CA PHE A 55 -0.96 10.73 4.76
C PHE A 55 -2.38 11.24 4.58
N ARG A 56 -3.41 10.54 5.11
CA ARG A 56 -4.84 10.79 4.87
C ARG A 56 -5.14 11.04 3.39
N HIS A 57 -4.39 10.37 2.51
CA HIS A 57 -4.40 10.59 1.08
C HIS A 57 -5.22 9.48 0.42
N LYS A 58 -6.15 9.84 -0.47
CA LYS A 58 -7.04 8.92 -1.20
C LYS A 58 -7.90 7.98 -0.35
N THR A 59 -8.20 8.33 0.90
CA THR A 59 -9.13 7.58 1.77
C THR A 59 -10.61 7.69 1.36
N LEU A 60 -10.98 8.69 0.56
CA LEU A 60 -12.34 8.89 0.03
C LEU A 60 -12.58 8.18 -1.29
N LYS A 61 -11.54 7.72 -2.00
CA LYS A 61 -11.73 6.99 -3.25
C LYS A 61 -12.15 5.54 -2.94
N PRO A 62 -13.32 5.09 -3.43
CA PRO A 62 -13.83 3.76 -3.10
C PRO A 62 -12.86 2.65 -3.51
N LEU A 63 -12.15 2.83 -4.63
CA LEU A 63 -11.14 1.89 -5.12
C LEU A 63 -10.02 1.64 -4.09
N PHE A 64 -9.53 2.68 -3.42
CA PHE A 64 -8.48 2.58 -2.41
C PHE A 64 -9.04 2.18 -1.04
N ARG A 65 -10.21 2.73 -0.70
CA ARG A 65 -10.89 2.46 0.57
C ARG A 65 -11.28 1.00 0.73
N PHE A 66 -11.70 0.33 -0.35
CA PHE A 66 -12.04 -1.09 -0.33
C PHE A 66 -10.91 -1.96 -0.87
N GLY A 67 -10.21 -1.54 -1.93
CA GLY A 67 -9.17 -2.34 -2.57
C GLY A 67 -7.99 -2.66 -1.65
N VAL A 68 -7.43 -1.67 -0.96
CA VAL A 68 -6.27 -1.90 -0.08
C VAL A 68 -6.60 -2.81 1.11
N PRO A 69 -7.69 -2.63 1.88
CA PRO A 69 -8.03 -3.55 2.95
C PRO A 69 -8.42 -4.95 2.45
N VAL A 70 -9.05 -5.09 1.27
CA VAL A 70 -9.29 -6.42 0.67
C VAL A 70 -7.96 -7.11 0.35
N ILE A 71 -7.01 -6.42 -0.28
CA ILE A 71 -5.68 -6.97 -0.59
C ILE A 71 -4.94 -7.34 0.70
N LEU A 72 -5.07 -6.54 1.76
CA LEU A 72 -4.48 -6.80 3.06
C LEU A 72 -5.10 -8.04 3.72
N LEU A 73 -6.43 -8.20 3.67
CA LEU A 73 -7.14 -9.38 4.17
C LEU A 73 -6.72 -10.65 3.42
N VAL A 74 -6.60 -10.58 2.09
CA VAL A 74 -6.12 -11.71 1.28
C VAL A 74 -4.70 -12.08 1.66
N HIS A 75 -3.78 -11.11 1.79
CA HIS A 75 -2.42 -11.38 2.25
C HIS A 75 -2.37 -11.94 3.66
N ALA A 76 -3.19 -11.43 4.58
CA ALA A 76 -3.26 -11.94 5.94
C ALA A 76 -3.78 -13.38 5.98
N GLY A 77 -4.81 -13.71 5.20
CA GLY A 77 -5.35 -15.07 5.07
C GLY A 77 -4.31 -16.05 4.50
N VAL A 78 -3.60 -15.65 3.44
CA VAL A 78 -2.50 -16.46 2.88
C VAL A 78 -1.37 -16.63 3.90
N ALA A 79 -0.97 -15.57 4.60
CA ALA A 79 0.06 -15.64 5.62
C ALA A 79 -0.33 -16.61 6.75
N VAL A 80 -1.58 -16.54 7.23
CA VAL A 80 -2.10 -17.48 8.25
C VAL A 80 -2.09 -18.92 7.74
N TYR A 81 -2.46 -19.15 6.47
CA TYR A 81 -2.45 -20.48 5.88
C TYR A 81 -1.04 -21.05 5.72
N VAL A 82 -0.07 -20.22 5.34
CA VAL A 82 1.33 -20.61 5.18
C VAL A 82 2.03 -20.85 6.53
N TRP A 83 1.56 -20.19 7.59
CA TRP A 83 2.14 -20.31 8.93
C TRP A 83 1.54 -21.42 9.79
N LYS A 84 0.50 -22.10 9.29
CA LYS A 84 -0.17 -23.24 9.92
C LYS A 84 0.35 -24.55 9.37
#